data_AF-A0A7T8JV51-F1
#
_entry.id   AF-A0A7T8JV51-F1
#
_cell.length_a   1.000
_cell.length_b   1.000
_cell.length_c   1.000
_cell.angle_alpha   90.00
_cell.angle_beta   90.00
_cell.angle_gamma   90.00
#
_symmetry.space_group_name_H-M   'P 1'
#
loop_
_entity.id
_entity.type
_entity.pdbx_description
1 polymer ?
#
loop_
_entity_poly.entity_id
_entity_poly.type
_entity_poly.pdbx_seq_one_letter_code
_entity_poly.pdbx_strand_id
1 'polypeptide(L)' 'MNLLSLGSPKGVPAADDFIPVLVFVIIKANPPSLLSTVQYVDNFYGERLSGEDQYWWTQTVSAIEFIKTMDY' A
#
# COMPACT_ATOMS: atom_id res chain seq x y z
N MET A 1 12.05 13.14 -9.74
CA MET A 1 10.58 13.32 -9.72
C MET A 1 10.05 12.58 -8.51
N ASN A 2 9.30 13.25 -7.65
CA ASN A 2 8.64 12.63 -6.50
C ASN A 2 7.31 12.04 -6.98
N LEU A 3 7.07 10.72 -6.85
CA LEU A 3 5.80 10.11 -7.27
C LEU A 3 4.59 10.68 -6.50
N LEU A 4 4.80 11.19 -5.28
CA LEU A 4 3.76 11.82 -4.47
C LEU A 4 3.28 13.15 -5.05
N SER A 5 4.07 13.81 -5.91
CA SER A 5 3.59 15.01 -6.61
C SER A 5 2.56 14.71 -7.70
N LEU A 6 2.33 13.42 -8.01
CA LEU A 6 1.23 12.99 -8.88
C LEU A 6 -0.12 12.99 -8.14
N GLY A 7 -0.11 12.70 -6.82
CA GLY A 7 -1.30 12.70 -5.97
C GLY A 7 -1.74 14.09 -5.56
N SER A 8 -0.79 14.95 -5.16
CA SER A 8 -1.04 16.38 -4.94
C SER A 8 0.15 17.23 -5.36
N PRO A 9 -0.07 18.24 -6.23
CA PRO A 9 1.02 19.08 -6.75
C PRO A 9 1.47 20.17 -5.75
N LYS A 10 0.77 20.40 -4.63
CA LYS A 10 1.08 21.48 -3.67
C LYS A 10 0.73 21.07 -2.23
N GLY A 11 1.74 20.89 -1.38
CA GLY A 11 1.58 20.65 0.05
C GLY A 11 2.46 19.52 0.60
N VAL A 12 2.41 19.29 1.92
CA VAL A 12 2.95 18.07 2.53
C VAL A 12 1.95 16.94 2.24
N PRO A 13 2.37 15.83 1.59
CA PRO A 13 1.46 14.75 1.22
C PRO A 13 0.76 14.15 2.44
N ALA A 14 -0.55 13.99 2.35
CA ALA A 14 -1.36 13.27 3.33
C ALA A 14 -1.66 11.83 2.86
N ALA A 15 -2.43 11.08 3.66
CA ALA A 15 -2.82 9.71 3.31
C ALA A 15 -3.59 9.65 1.98
N ASP A 16 -4.48 10.60 1.72
CA ASP A 16 -5.28 10.66 0.49
C ASP A 16 -4.42 10.91 -0.76
N ASP A 17 -3.28 11.57 -0.61
CA ASP A 17 -2.31 11.79 -1.70
C ASP A 17 -1.43 10.55 -1.92
N PHE A 18 -1.20 9.78 -0.85
CA PHE A 18 -0.30 8.63 -0.84
C PHE A 18 -0.96 7.36 -1.40
N ILE A 19 -2.20 7.06 -0.99
CA ILE A 19 -2.84 5.78 -1.31
C ILE A 19 -3.01 5.52 -2.82
N PRO A 20 -3.47 6.49 -3.64
CA PRO A 20 -3.56 6.30 -5.09
C PRO A 20 -2.19 6.02 -5.73
N VAL A 21 -1.14 6.67 -5.22
CA VAL A 21 0.24 6.46 -5.67
C VAL A 21 0.72 5.07 -5.27
N LEU A 22 0.40 4.60 -4.05
CA LEU A 22 0.73 3.25 -3.60
C LEU A 22 0.05 2.18 -4.45
N VAL A 23 -1.26 2.33 -4.74
CA VAL A 23 -1.99 1.43 -5.65
C VAL A 23 -1.30 1.37 -7.02
N PHE A 24 -0.99 2.53 -7.60
CA PHE A 24 -0.28 2.60 -8.88
C PHE A 24 1.07 1.88 -8.82
N VAL A 25 1.85 2.08 -7.75
CA VAL A 25 3.16 1.44 -7.57
C VAL A 25 3.02 -0.07 -7.44
N ILE A 26 2.05 -0.59 -6.67
CA ILE A 26 1.84 -2.04 -6.53
C ILE A 26 1.50 -2.66 -7.89
N ILE A 27 0.59 -2.04 -8.66
CA ILE A 27 0.24 -2.50 -10.01
C ILE A 27 1.46 -2.51 -10.93
N LYS A 28 2.25 -1.43 -10.93
CA LYS A 28 3.42 -1.30 -11.81
C LYS A 28 4.59 -2.19 -11.40
N ALA A 29 4.81 -2.37 -10.10
CA ALA A 29 5.84 -3.25 -9.59
C ALA A 29 5.50 -4.73 -9.81
N ASN A 30 4.21 -5.08 -9.75
CA ASN A 30 3.70 -6.44 -9.92
C ASN A 30 4.54 -7.49 -9.16
N PRO A 31 4.70 -7.36 -7.84
CA PRO A 31 5.58 -8.23 -7.07
C PRO A 31 5.11 -9.69 -7.14
N PRO A 32 6.03 -10.64 -7.38
CA PRO A 32 5.68 -12.06 -7.43
C PRO A 32 5.20 -12.53 -6.04
N SER A 33 4.21 -13.42 -6.04
CA SER A 33 3.68 -14.04 -4.81
C SER A 33 3.13 -13.06 -3.77
N LEU A 34 2.63 -11.88 -4.21
CA LEU A 34 2.13 -10.82 -3.34
C LEU A 34 1.18 -11.31 -2.24
N LEU A 35 0.19 -12.12 -2.60
CA LEU A 35 -0.80 -12.63 -1.63
C LEU A 35 -0.17 -13.59 -0.61
N SER A 36 0.79 -14.41 -1.03
CA SER A 36 1.54 -15.28 -0.12
C SER A 36 2.38 -14.46 0.85
N THR A 37 2.98 -13.35 0.41
CA THR A 37 3.72 -12.43 1.29
C THR A 37 2.81 -11.78 2.33
N VAL A 38 1.60 -11.33 1.92
CA VAL A 38 0.61 -10.78 2.86
C VAL A 38 0.24 -11.82 3.92
N GLN A 39 -0.12 -13.03 3.49
CA GLN A 39 -0.43 -14.12 4.41
C GLN A 39 0.73 -14.46 5.35
N TYR A 40 1.97 -14.44 4.86
CA TYR A 40 3.14 -14.69 5.69
C TYR A 40 3.28 -13.63 6.79
N VAL A 41 3.21 -12.36 6.43
CA VAL A 41 3.34 -11.27 7.40
C VAL A 41 2.21 -11.32 8.42
N ASP A 42 0.95 -11.47 7.99
CA ASP A 42 -0.19 -11.52 8.91
C ASP A 42 -0.09 -12.67 9.91
N ASN A 43 0.30 -13.86 9.46
CA ASN A 43 0.32 -15.06 10.30
C ASN A 43 1.57 -15.20 11.18
N PHE A 44 2.72 -14.70 10.73
CA PHE A 44 4.00 -14.93 11.43
C PHE A 44 4.62 -13.67 12.03
N TYR A 45 4.23 -12.49 11.56
CA TYR A 45 4.81 -11.21 11.97
C TYR A 45 3.78 -10.20 12.46
N GLY A 46 2.48 -10.44 12.26
CA GLY A 46 1.40 -9.49 12.55
C GLY A 46 1.38 -8.99 14.00
N GLU A 47 1.63 -9.87 14.97
CA GLU A 47 1.68 -9.51 16.40
C GLU A 47 2.82 -8.56 16.78
N ARG A 48 3.84 -8.44 15.91
CA ARG A 48 4.99 -7.55 16.12
C ARG A 48 4.82 -6.19 15.45
N LEU A 49 3.84 -6.05 14.56
CA LEU A 49 3.53 -4.79 13.92
C LEU A 49 2.85 -3.86 14.93
N SER A 50 3.44 -2.70 15.15
CA SER A 50 2.88 -1.68 16.04
C SER A 50 3.24 -0.28 15.56
N GLY A 51 2.45 0.72 15.96
CA GLY A 51 2.69 2.12 15.63
C GLY A 51 2.77 2.37 14.12
N GLU A 52 3.91 2.92 13.68
CA GLU A 52 4.14 3.28 12.29
C GLU A 52 4.20 2.06 11.36
N ASP A 53 4.80 0.95 11.77
CA ASP A 53 4.88 -0.26 10.96
C ASP A 53 3.49 -0.83 10.67
N GLN A 54 2.63 -0.83 11.68
CA GLN A 54 1.24 -1.26 11.55
C GLN A 54 0.44 -0.31 10.64
N TYR A 55 0.70 0.99 10.72
CA TYR A 55 0.09 1.98 9.84
C TYR A 55 0.45 1.68 8.37
N TRP A 56 1.74 1.55 8.05
CA TRP A 56 2.16 1.27 6.68
C TRP A 56 1.67 -0.09 6.17
N TRP A 57 1.64 -1.10 7.04
CA TRP A 57 1.09 -2.42 6.71
C TRP A 57 -0.40 -2.32 6.36
N THR A 58 -1.18 -1.62 7.18
CA THR A 58 -2.63 -1.42 6.97
C THR A 58 -2.90 -0.72 5.64
N GLN A 59 -2.13 0.33 5.32
CA GLN A 59 -2.25 1.03 4.04
C GLN A 59 -1.91 0.13 2.85
N THR A 60 -0.90 -0.72 2.99
CA THR A 60 -0.49 -1.68 1.95
C THR A 60 -1.57 -2.73 1.70
N VAL A 61 -2.09 -3.37 2.76
CA VAL A 61 -3.17 -4.35 2.63
C VAL A 61 -4.43 -3.71 2.06
N SER A 62 -4.78 -2.49 2.48
CA SER A 62 -5.93 -1.76 1.94
C SER A 62 -5.79 -1.48 0.44
N ALA A 63 -4.60 -1.09 -0.02
CA ALA A 63 -4.32 -0.88 -1.44
C ALA A 63 -4.43 -2.20 -2.25
N ILE A 64 -3.96 -3.31 -1.68
CA ILE A 64 -4.07 -4.64 -2.32
C ILE A 64 -5.54 -5.09 -2.42
N GLU A 65 -6.33 -4.91 -1.36
CA GLU A 65 -7.76 -5.22 -1.38
C GLU A 65 -8.51 -4.34 -2.39
N PHE A 66 -8.18 -3.05 -2.46
CA PHE A 66 -8.74 -2.16 -3.49
C PHE A 66 -8.46 -2.71 -4.90
N ILE A 67 -7.22 -3.09 -5.21
CA ILE A 67 -6.84 -3.68 -6.51
C ILE A 67 -7.67 -4.93 -6.83
N LYS A 68 -7.92 -5.80 -5.84
CA LYS A 68 -8.75 -7.01 -6.04
C LYS A 68 -10.20 -6.69 -6.40
N THR A 69 -10.72 -5.56 -5.94
CA THR A 69 -12.10 -5.12 -6.17
C THR A 69 -12.27 -4.20 -7.38
N MET A 70 -11.19 -3.91 -8.13
CA MET A 70 -11.30 -3.07 -9.32
C MET A 70 -12.09 -3.80 -10.41
N ASP A 71 -13.30 -3.31 -10.69
CA ASP A 71 -14.10 -3.73 -11.84
C ASP A 71 -13.49 -3.21 -13.15
N TYR A 72 -13.74 -3.97 -14.25
CA TYR A 72 -13.23 -3.69 -15.60
C TYR A 72 -13.96 -2.54 -16.31
#